data_AF-A0A835WR47-F1
#
_entry.id   AF-A0A835WR47-F1
#
_cell.length_a   1.000
_cell.length_b   1.000
_cell.length_c   1.000
_cell.angle_alpha   90.00
_cell.angle_beta   90.00
_cell.angle_gamma   90.00
#
_symmetry.space_group_name_H-M   'P 1'
#
loop_
_entity.id
_entity.type
_entity.pdbx_description
1 polymer ?
#
loop_
_entity_poly.entity_id
_entity_poly.type
_entity_poly.pdbx_seq_one_letter_code
_entity_poly.pdbx_strand_id
1 'polypeptide(L)'
;MGRVRTKTVKKASRVIIEKYYGRLTMDFDTNKRVVEEVALIATKRLRNKIAGFTTHLMKRIQRGPVRGISLKLQEEERERRMDFVPEESAINTLSIEVDKDTLDMLKSINMGTLSGVQLAQPQTNFKPYGGNRGGNKQ
;
A
#
# COMPACT_ATOMS: atom_id res chain seq x y z
N MET A 1 11.11 -25.25 18.88
CA MET A 1 11.78 -23.94 18.66
C MET A 1 12.05 -23.75 17.17
N GLY A 2 11.42 -22.74 16.53
CA GLY A 2 11.43 -22.59 15.06
C GLY A 2 12.64 -21.83 14.48
N ARG A 3 12.77 -21.85 13.15
CA ARG A 3 13.84 -21.20 12.37
C ARG A 3 13.56 -19.70 12.11
N VAL A 4 13.24 -18.93 13.14
CA VAL A 4 12.98 -17.49 13.02
C VAL A 4 14.28 -16.71 12.93
N ARG A 5 14.38 -15.77 11.97
CA ARG A 5 15.57 -14.92 11.78
C ARG A 5 15.49 -13.68 12.69
N THR A 6 16.62 -13.29 13.27
CA THR A 6 16.73 -12.14 14.18
C THR A 6 16.59 -10.79 13.45
N LYS A 7 16.33 -9.72 14.20
CA LYS A 7 16.22 -8.35 13.67
C LYS A 7 17.46 -7.90 12.90
N THR A 8 18.66 -8.32 13.32
CA THR A 8 19.94 -7.99 12.68
C THR A 8 20.00 -8.52 11.24
N VAL A 9 19.66 -9.79 11.05
CA VAL A 9 19.58 -10.42 9.71
C VAL A 9 18.53 -9.72 8.85
N LYS A 10 17.33 -9.51 9.40
CA LYS A 10 16.22 -8.89 8.65
C LYS A 10 16.48 -7.43 8.28
N LYS A 11 17.19 -6.67 9.12
CA LYS A 11 17.53 -5.25 8.87
C LYS A 11 18.64 -5.17 7.83
N ALA A 12 19.72 -5.94 8.00
CA ALA A 12 20.84 -5.96 7.06
C ALA A 12 20.40 -6.35 5.64
N SER A 13 19.59 -7.41 5.49
CA SER A 13 19.12 -7.84 4.16
C SER A 13 18.27 -6.77 3.46
N ARG A 14 17.43 -6.02 4.18
CA ARG A 14 16.63 -4.95 3.55
C ARG A 14 17.51 -3.83 3.02
N VAL A 15 18.46 -3.36 3.82
CA VAL A 15 19.42 -2.32 3.41
C VAL A 15 20.25 -2.76 2.20
N ILE A 16 20.68 -4.02 2.16
CA ILE A 16 21.43 -4.57 1.02
C ILE A 16 20.57 -4.56 -0.26
N ILE A 17 19.29 -4.91 -0.15
CA ILE A 17 18.36 -4.93 -1.29
C ILE A 17 18.09 -3.52 -1.82
N GLU A 18 17.83 -2.55 -0.93
CA GLU A 18 17.56 -1.16 -1.31
C GLU A 18 18.72 -0.52 -2.09
N LYS A 19 19.96 -0.83 -1.69
CA LYS A 19 21.16 -0.22 -2.28
C LYS A 19 21.72 -0.97 -3.49
N TYR A 20 21.65 -2.31 -3.49
CA TYR A 20 22.36 -3.15 -4.44
C TYR A 20 21.44 -4.09 -5.24
N TYR A 21 20.17 -3.72 -5.44
CA TYR A 21 19.19 -4.53 -6.15
C TYR A 21 19.71 -5.10 -7.48
N GLY A 22 20.36 -4.28 -8.31
CA GLY A 22 20.87 -4.70 -9.62
C GLY A 22 22.01 -5.73 -9.59
N ARG A 23 22.66 -5.95 -8.44
CA ARG A 23 23.72 -6.96 -8.28
C ARG A 23 23.22 -8.27 -7.68
N LEU A 24 21.96 -8.31 -7.21
CA LEU A 24 21.40 -9.44 -6.49
C LEU A 24 20.57 -10.30 -7.42
N THR A 25 20.52 -11.60 -7.14
CA THR A 25 19.77 -12.60 -7.93
C THR A 25 18.82 -13.41 -7.06
N MET A 26 18.17 -14.42 -7.63
CA MET A 26 17.33 -15.38 -6.89
C MET A 26 18.15 -16.54 -6.30
N ASP A 27 19.40 -16.67 -6.73
CA ASP A 27 20.30 -17.74 -6.35
C ASP A 27 21.02 -17.42 -5.03
N PHE A 28 21.23 -18.46 -4.22
CA PHE A 28 21.86 -18.32 -2.92
C PHE A 28 23.37 -18.14 -3.01
N ASP A 29 24.05 -18.90 -3.85
CA ASP A 29 25.51 -18.90 -3.90
C ASP A 29 26.06 -17.61 -4.51
N THR A 30 25.36 -17.07 -5.51
CA THR A 30 25.65 -15.76 -6.09
C THR A 30 25.48 -14.65 -5.05
N ASN A 31 24.32 -14.58 -4.39
CA ASN A 31 24.06 -13.57 -3.36
C ASN A 31 25.00 -13.69 -2.15
N LYS A 32 25.44 -14.91 -1.81
CA LYS A 32 26.40 -15.15 -0.73
C LYS A 32 27.74 -14.47 -1.00
N ARG A 33 28.23 -14.51 -2.24
CA ARG A 33 29.46 -13.83 -2.67
C ARG A 33 29.26 -12.31 -2.69
N VAL A 34 28.17 -11.82 -3.27
CA VAL A 34 27.85 -10.38 -3.31
C VAL A 34 27.75 -9.79 -1.90
N VAL A 35 27.10 -10.48 -0.96
CA VAL A 35 26.96 -10.02 0.42
C VAL A 35 28.30 -9.97 1.16
N GLU A 36 29.25 -10.84 0.81
CA GLU A 36 30.61 -10.84 1.37
C GLU A 36 31.45 -9.68 0.84
N GLU A 37 31.27 -9.30 -0.44
CA GLU A 37 31.93 -8.13 -1.02
C GLU A 37 31.36 -6.81 -0.51
N VAL A 38 30.04 -6.74 -0.32
CA VAL A 38 29.32 -5.49 0.00
C VAL A 38 29.40 -5.13 1.48
N ALA A 39 29.49 -6.11 2.37
CA ALA A 39 29.40 -5.88 3.82
C ALA A 39 30.48 -6.64 4.60
N LEU A 40 31.08 -5.94 5.55
CA LEU A 40 32.01 -6.54 6.52
C LEU A 40 31.22 -7.40 7.52
N ILE A 41 31.22 -8.71 7.33
CA ILE A 41 30.49 -9.67 8.17
C ILE A 41 31.48 -10.59 8.88
N ALA A 42 31.50 -10.50 10.20
CA ALA A 42 32.50 -11.19 11.03
C ALA A 42 32.41 -12.74 11.02
N THR A 43 31.24 -13.33 10.75
CA THR A 43 31.08 -14.79 10.81
C THR A 43 30.40 -15.38 9.58
N LYS A 44 30.90 -16.54 9.14
CA LYS A 44 30.31 -17.35 8.05
C LYS A 44 28.82 -17.64 8.28
N ARG A 45 28.43 -17.95 9.53
CA ARG A 45 27.04 -18.24 9.88
C ARG A 45 26.13 -17.02 9.71
N LEU A 46 26.60 -15.83 10.06
CA LEU A 46 25.82 -14.59 9.90
C LEU A 46 25.67 -14.23 8.42
N ARG A 47 26.75 -14.31 7.63
CA ARG A 47 26.73 -14.11 6.17
C ARG A 47 25.68 -15.02 5.52
N ASN A 48 25.70 -16.31 5.82
CA ASN A 48 24.78 -17.27 5.20
C ASN A 48 23.32 -17.01 5.60
N LYS A 49 23.06 -16.54 6.83
CA LYS A 49 21.72 -16.13 7.25
C LYS A 49 21.23 -14.88 6.52
N ILE A 50 22.10 -13.90 6.30
CA ILE A 50 21.79 -12.67 5.55
C ILE A 50 21.52 -13.01 4.09
N ALA A 51 22.45 -13.68 3.41
CA ALA A 51 22.28 -14.11 2.03
C ALA A 51 21.00 -14.94 1.82
N GLY A 52 20.72 -15.88 2.73
CA GLY A 52 19.51 -16.71 2.67
C GLY A 52 18.21 -15.96 2.97
N PHE A 53 18.25 -14.83 3.68
CA PHE A 53 17.08 -13.98 3.88
C PHE A 53 16.92 -12.99 2.71
N THR A 54 18.02 -12.53 2.13
CA THR A 54 18.05 -11.71 0.91
C THR A 54 17.43 -12.46 -0.27
N THR A 55 17.82 -13.72 -0.52
CA THR A 55 17.19 -14.56 -1.57
C THR A 55 15.69 -14.76 -1.33
N HIS A 56 15.29 -14.95 -0.07
CA HIS A 56 13.88 -15.09 0.28
C HIS A 56 13.08 -13.81 -0.03
N LEU A 57 13.65 -12.64 0.21
CA LEU A 57 13.03 -11.37 -0.14
C LEU A 57 13.00 -11.16 -1.66
N MET A 58 14.05 -11.52 -2.40
CA MET A 58 14.06 -11.45 -3.87
C MET A 58 12.94 -12.28 -4.50
N LYS A 59 12.73 -13.50 -4.00
CA LYS A 59 11.58 -14.37 -4.36
C LYS A 59 10.22 -13.74 -4.10
N ARG A 60 10.11 -12.88 -3.09
CA ARG A 60 8.86 -12.17 -2.78
C ARG A 60 8.68 -10.94 -3.66
N ILE A 61 9.76 -10.20 -3.93
CA ILE A 61 9.75 -9.01 -4.79
C ILE A 61 9.28 -9.39 -6.20
N GLN A 62 9.70 -10.54 -6.73
CA GLN A 62 9.22 -11.02 -8.03
C GLN A 62 7.69 -11.21 -8.09
N ARG A 63 7.06 -11.59 -6.97
CA ARG A 63 5.61 -11.80 -6.89
C ARG A 63 4.83 -10.51 -6.69
N GLY A 64 5.49 -9.46 -6.18
CA GLY A 64 4.86 -8.19 -5.89
C GLY A 64 5.64 -7.33 -4.88
N PRO A 65 5.13 -6.12 -4.59
CA PRO A 65 5.82 -5.19 -3.71
C PRO A 65 5.92 -5.74 -2.28
N VAL A 66 7.10 -5.60 -1.68
CA VAL A 66 7.36 -6.08 -0.33
C VAL A 66 7.39 -4.90 0.63
N ARG A 67 6.53 -4.92 1.66
CA ARG A 67 6.44 -3.86 2.66
C ARG A 67 7.78 -3.61 3.38
N GLY A 68 8.19 -2.34 3.41
CA GLY A 68 9.39 -1.88 4.11
C GLY A 68 10.69 -2.20 3.39
N ILE A 69 10.64 -2.22 2.05
CA ILE A 69 11.79 -2.16 1.14
C ILE A 69 11.42 -1.13 0.09
N SER A 70 12.21 -0.07 -0.03
CA SER A 70 12.07 0.91 -1.10
C SER A 70 13.00 0.55 -2.25
N LEU A 71 12.44 0.21 -3.41
CA LEU A 71 13.20 0.10 -4.64
C LEU A 71 13.00 1.39 -5.42
N LYS A 72 14.08 2.08 -5.80
CA LYS A 72 14.00 3.30 -6.62
C LYS A 72 13.16 3.09 -7.88
N LEU A 73 13.31 1.92 -8.51
CA LEU A 73 12.52 1.53 -9.67
C LEU A 73 11.00 1.50 -9.38
N GLN A 74 10.60 1.05 -8.19
CA GLN A 74 9.19 1.03 -7.78
C GLN A 74 8.68 2.44 -7.45
N GLU A 75 9.54 3.31 -6.93
CA GLU A 75 9.19 4.70 -6.64
C GLU A 75 8.92 5.46 -7.95
N GLU A 76 9.79 5.31 -8.97
CA GLU A 76 9.58 5.92 -10.29
C GLU A 76 8.32 5.40 -11.02
N GLU A 77 8.06 4.10 -10.99
CA GLU A 77 6.81 3.55 -11.57
C GLU A 77 5.57 4.03 -10.81
N ARG A 78 5.67 4.17 -9.48
CA ARG A 78 4.59 4.68 -8.65
C ARG A 78 4.32 6.15 -8.95
N GLU A 79 5.36 6.97 -9.12
CA GLU A 79 5.21 8.38 -9.51
C GLU A 79 4.52 8.49 -10.87
N ARG A 80 4.97 7.77 -11.90
CA ARG A 80 4.31 7.78 -13.22
C ARG A 80 2.83 7.37 -13.16
N ARG A 81 2.47 6.44 -12.27
CA ARG A 81 1.07 6.03 -12.09
C ARG A 81 0.25 7.07 -11.33
N MET A 82 0.85 7.78 -10.39
CA MET A 82 0.20 8.86 -9.63
C MET A 82 0.03 10.12 -10.49
N ASP A 83 0.99 10.40 -11.36
CA ASP A 83 0.98 11.53 -12.30
C ASP A 83 0.05 11.30 -13.49
N PHE A 84 -0.51 10.09 -13.62
CA PHE A 84 -1.48 9.78 -14.66
C PHE A 84 -2.77 10.56 -14.41
N VAL A 85 -2.97 11.62 -15.18
CA VAL A 85 -4.21 12.39 -15.24
C VAL A 85 -5.06 11.82 -16.39
N PRO A 86 -6.27 11.31 -16.13
CA PRO A 86 -7.16 10.86 -17.18
C PRO A 86 -7.63 12.05 -18.04
N GLU A 87 -7.97 11.79 -19.30
CA GLU A 87 -8.47 12.83 -20.23
C GLU A 87 -9.75 13.49 -19.72
N GLU A 88 -10.65 12.69 -19.11
CA GLU A 88 -11.86 13.18 -18.47
C GLU A 88 -11.72 13.13 -16.95
N SER A 89 -12.03 14.26 -16.30
CA SER A 89 -12.04 14.36 -14.84
C SER A 89 -13.22 13.59 -14.26
N ALA A 90 -12.97 12.73 -13.27
CA ALA A 90 -14.04 12.00 -12.56
C ALA A 90 -15.07 12.93 -11.86
N ILE A 91 -14.71 14.20 -11.62
CA ILE A 91 -15.59 15.22 -11.02
C ILE A 91 -16.55 15.81 -12.07
N ASN A 92 -16.25 15.69 -13.36
CA ASN A 92 -17.08 16.24 -14.43
C ASN A 92 -18.29 15.33 -14.68
N THR A 93 -19.22 15.31 -13.73
CA THR A 93 -20.48 14.59 -13.85
C THR A 93 -21.58 15.52 -14.37
N LEU A 94 -22.48 14.99 -15.22
CA LEU A 94 -23.59 15.74 -15.81
C LEU A 94 -24.61 16.23 -14.76
N SER A 95 -24.70 15.54 -13.63
CA SER A 95 -25.54 15.91 -12.49
C SER A 95 -24.79 15.74 -11.17
N ILE A 96 -24.97 16.71 -10.26
CA ILE A 96 -24.45 16.74 -8.91
C ILE A 96 -25.65 16.67 -7.97
N GLU A 97 -25.82 15.54 -7.29
CA GLU A 97 -26.88 15.36 -6.31
C GLU A 97 -26.49 15.98 -4.97
N VAL A 98 -27.35 16.84 -4.40
CA VAL A 98 -27.10 17.58 -3.16
C VAL A 98 -28.26 17.45 -2.18
N ASP A 99 -27.94 17.53 -0.90
CA ASP A 99 -28.93 17.56 0.18
C ASP A 99 -29.60 18.94 0.29
N LYS A 100 -30.78 18.97 0.92
CA LYS A 100 -31.57 20.21 1.07
C LYS A 100 -30.79 21.33 1.78
N ASP A 101 -30.11 21.02 2.87
CA ASP A 101 -29.34 22.00 3.64
C ASP A 101 -28.15 22.56 2.82
N THR A 102 -27.51 21.71 2.01
CA THR A 102 -26.43 22.13 1.12
C THR A 102 -26.92 23.00 -0.04
N LEU A 103 -28.13 22.76 -0.54
CA LEU A 103 -28.77 23.63 -1.54
C LEU A 103 -29.06 25.02 -0.96
N ASP A 104 -29.52 25.10 0.29
CA ASP A 104 -29.81 26.37 0.95
C ASP A 104 -28.53 27.15 1.29
N MET A 105 -27.45 26.45 1.62
CA MET A 105 -26.11 27.04 1.69
C MET A 105 -25.65 27.59 0.32
N LEU A 106 -25.86 26.85 -0.78
CA LEU A 106 -25.51 27.35 -2.11
C LEU A 106 -26.28 28.63 -2.48
N LYS A 107 -27.55 28.74 -2.07
CA LYS A 107 -28.34 29.96 -2.26
C LYS A 107 -27.81 31.13 -1.45
N SER A 108 -27.37 30.92 -0.20
CA SER A 108 -26.87 32.00 0.66
C SER A 108 -25.52 32.57 0.20
N ILE A 109 -24.71 31.76 -0.48
CA ILE A 109 -23.42 32.16 -1.07
C ILE A 109 -23.62 32.71 -2.51
N ASN A 110 -24.86 32.95 -2.95
CA ASN A 110 -25.21 33.38 -4.32
C ASN A 110 -24.78 32.41 -5.44
N MET A 111 -24.63 31.12 -5.13
CA MET A 111 -24.33 30.03 -6.08
C MET A 111 -25.55 29.13 -6.35
N GLY A 112 -26.77 29.64 -6.13
CA GLY A 112 -28.01 28.87 -6.24
C GLY A 112 -28.40 28.46 -7.68
N THR A 113 -27.78 29.03 -8.71
CA THR A 113 -28.10 28.80 -10.12
C THR A 113 -27.03 27.98 -10.86
N LEU A 114 -26.28 27.13 -10.14
CA LEU A 114 -25.29 26.26 -10.76
C LEU A 114 -25.97 25.16 -11.59
N SER A 115 -25.62 25.08 -12.87
CA SER A 115 -26.12 24.07 -13.79
C SER A 115 -25.66 22.67 -13.36
N GLY A 116 -26.58 21.71 -13.32
CA GLY A 116 -26.29 20.32 -12.97
C GLY A 116 -26.54 19.95 -11.51
N VAL A 117 -26.83 20.91 -10.61
CA VAL A 117 -27.13 20.62 -9.20
C VAL A 117 -28.60 20.16 -9.05
N GLN A 118 -28.83 18.98 -8.50
CA GLN A 118 -30.16 18.38 -8.30
C GLN A 118 -30.32 17.90 -6.85
N LEU A 119 -31.55 17.92 -6.31
CA LEU A 119 -31.80 17.45 -4.94
C LEU A 119 -31.81 15.91 -4.91
N ALA A 120 -30.99 15.31 -4.04
CA ALA A 120 -30.96 13.86 -3.87
C ALA A 120 -32.31 13.34 -3.35
N GLN A 121 -32.84 12.25 -3.92
CA GLN A 121 -34.03 11.61 -3.37
C GLN A 121 -33.68 10.85 -2.09
N PRO A 122 -34.48 10.98 -1.00
CA PRO A 122 -34.18 10.30 0.25
C PRO A 122 -34.26 8.77 0.07
N GLN A 123 -33.10 8.10 0.13
CA GLN A 123 -33.02 6.64 0.21
C GLN A 123 -33.51 6.19 1.60
N THR A 124 -34.79 5.89 1.74
CA THR A 124 -35.39 5.32 2.96
C THR A 124 -35.01 3.84 3.09
N ASN A 125 -33.74 3.52 3.28
CA ASN A 125 -33.34 2.15 3.58
C ASN A 125 -32.26 2.08 4.67
N PHE A 126 -32.55 2.73 5.78
CA PHE A 126 -31.84 2.48 7.03
C PHE A 126 -32.43 1.20 7.64
N LYS A 127 -31.79 0.05 7.42
CA LYS A 127 -32.09 -1.18 8.18
C LYS A 127 -31.42 -1.06 9.55
N PRO A 128 -32.15 -0.91 10.66
CA PRO A 128 -31.54 -0.93 11.98
C PRO A 128 -30.91 -2.31 12.22
N TYR A 129 -29.59 -2.33 12.38
CA TYR A 129 -28.86 -3.53 12.74
C TYR A 129 -29.17 -3.88 14.20
N GLY A 130 -30.01 -4.91 14.39
CA GLY A 130 -29.95 -5.86 15.51
C GLY A 130 -30.02 -5.34 16.95
N GLY A 131 -31.17 -5.55 17.59
CA GLY A 131 -31.33 -5.38 19.04
C GLY A 131 -32.35 -6.33 19.67
N ASN A 132 -32.49 -7.57 19.17
CA ASN A 132 -33.32 -8.59 19.81
C ASN A 132 -32.59 -9.14 21.06
N ARG A 133 -32.60 -8.38 22.17
CA ARG A 133 -32.17 -8.88 23.48
C ARG A 133 -33.35 -9.50 24.20
N GLY A 134 -33.41 -10.83 24.14
CA GLY A 134 -33.62 -11.66 25.31
C GLY A 134 -35.06 -11.82 25.78
N GLY A 135 -35.72 -12.85 25.26
CA GLY A 135 -36.87 -13.46 25.92
C GLY A 135 -36.47 -14.21 27.20
N ASN A 136 -37.36 -14.09 28.18
CA ASN A 136 -37.78 -15.06 29.19
C ASN A 136 -36.76 -16.00 29.87
N LYS A 137 -36.57 -15.79 31.18
CA LYS A 137 -36.45 -16.86 32.18
C LYS A 137 -37.27 -16.46 33.41
N GLN A 138 -38.43 -17.10 33.58
CA GLN A 138 -38.98 -17.43 34.89
C GLN A 138 -38.61 -18.89 35.18
#